data_AF-K0ERP3-F1
#
_entry.id   AF-K0ERP3-F1
#
_cell.length_a   1.000
_cell.length_b   1.000
_cell.length_c   1.000
_cell.angle_alpha   90.00
_cell.angle_beta   90.00
_cell.angle_gamma   90.00
#
_symmetry.space_group_name_H-M   'P 1'
#
loop_
_entity.id
_entity.type
_entity.pdbx_description
1 polymer ?
#
loop_
_entity_poly.entity_id
_entity_poly.type
_entity_poly.pdbx_seq_one_letter_code
_entity_poly.pdbx_strand_id
1 'polypeptide(L)'
;MKSRGAAVGPIIGHIGSNRWTYLVRPNVPEDDTRVFSDMYRANVIIVRAGVVVLPSPTAQSWALRRWIEPPRNTFRPSALLVVETIRMCTGSDRDSRTLVMPRVR
;
A
#
# COMPACT_ATOMS: atom_id res chain seq x y z
N MET A 1 14.00 -7.36 2.48
CA MET A 1 14.18 -6.56 3.72
C MET A 1 13.16 -7.01 4.77
N LYS A 2 13.37 -6.77 6.07
CA LYS A 2 12.32 -6.89 7.10
C LYS A 2 12.03 -5.52 7.71
N SER A 3 10.77 -5.24 8.03
CA SER A 3 10.34 -4.05 8.78
C SER A 3 9.38 -4.49 9.86
N ARG A 4 9.62 -4.07 11.11
CA ARG A 4 8.86 -4.51 12.30
C ARG A 4 8.68 -6.04 12.36
N GLY A 5 9.73 -6.79 12.00
CA GLY A 5 9.73 -8.26 11.98
C GLY A 5 9.06 -8.91 10.75
N ALA A 6 8.27 -8.16 9.97
CA ALA A 6 7.62 -8.67 8.77
C ALA A 6 8.52 -8.54 7.54
N ALA A 7 8.47 -9.53 6.65
CA ALA A 7 9.16 -9.44 5.35
C ALA A 7 8.52 -8.37 4.47
N VAL A 8 9.36 -7.47 3.94
CA VAL A 8 8.96 -6.40 3.02
C VAL A 8 9.10 -6.92 1.59
N GLY A 9 8.05 -6.74 0.79
CA GLY A 9 8.05 -7.08 -0.63
C GLY A 9 8.22 -5.88 -1.54
N PRO A 10 7.94 -6.05 -2.84
CA PRO A 10 8.23 -5.03 -3.84
C PRO A 10 7.34 -3.79 -3.67
N ILE A 11 7.96 -2.62 -3.72
CA ILE A 11 7.30 -1.32 -3.61
C ILE A 11 7.80 -0.40 -4.71
N ILE A 12 6.88 0.17 -5.48
CA ILE A 12 7.16 1.19 -6.51
C ILE A 12 6.74 2.55 -5.98
N GLY A 13 7.65 3.52 -6.00
CA GLY A 13 7.36 4.92 -5.74
C GLY A 13 7.13 5.68 -7.05
N HIS A 14 6.08 6.48 -7.09
CA HIS A 14 5.74 7.39 -8.20
C HIS A 14 6.10 8.81 -7.77
N ILE A 15 7.30 9.26 -8.09
CA ILE A 15 7.96 10.41 -7.44
C ILE A 15 7.22 11.73 -7.73
N GLY A 16 6.73 11.93 -8.96
CA GLY A 16 6.01 13.16 -9.33
C GLY A 16 4.58 13.29 -8.77
N SER A 17 3.97 12.19 -8.32
CA SER A 17 2.57 12.18 -7.84
C SER A 17 2.44 11.83 -6.36
N ASN A 18 3.56 11.70 -5.64
CA ASN A 18 3.61 11.31 -4.23
C ASN A 18 2.73 10.07 -3.94
N ARG A 19 2.86 9.06 -4.81
CA ARG A 19 2.03 7.85 -4.78
C ARG A 19 2.91 6.61 -4.67
N TRP A 20 2.42 5.60 -3.97
CA TRP A 20 3.11 4.33 -3.79
C TRP A 20 2.29 3.17 -4.32
N THR A 21 2.94 2.17 -4.89
CA THR A 21 2.31 0.91 -5.30
C THR A 21 2.96 -0.24 -4.58
N TYR A 22 2.16 -1.02 -3.86
CA TYR A 22 2.58 -2.24 -3.17
C TYR A 22 2.13 -3.44 -3.99
N LEU A 23 3.06 -4.36 -4.27
CA LEU A 23 2.73 -5.65 -4.87
C LEU A 23 2.51 -6.67 -3.75
N VAL A 24 1.29 -7.16 -3.59
CA VAL A 24 0.87 -7.96 -2.42
C VAL A 24 0.20 -9.27 -2.84
N ARG A 25 0.11 -10.21 -1.89
CA ARG A 25 -0.74 -11.41 -2.05
C ARG A 25 -2.22 -11.01 -1.93
N PRO A 26 -3.13 -11.57 -2.75
CA PRO A 26 -4.57 -11.24 -2.72
C PRO A 26 -5.29 -11.86 -1.50
N ASN A 27 -5.08 -11.33 -0.29
CA ASN A 27 -5.76 -11.81 0.92
C ASN A 27 -6.57 -10.72 1.65
N VAL A 28 -7.13 -9.79 0.87
CA VAL A 28 -8.14 -8.79 1.28
C VAL A 28 -9.19 -8.77 0.17
N PRO A 29 -10.50 -8.68 0.49
CA PRO A 29 -11.56 -8.61 -0.52
C PRO A 29 -11.36 -7.48 -1.52
N GLU A 30 -11.79 -7.70 -2.77
CA GLU A 30 -11.59 -6.72 -3.83
C GLU A 30 -12.50 -5.50 -3.73
N ASP A 31 -13.66 -5.70 -3.15
CA ASP A 31 -14.80 -4.80 -2.97
C ASP A 31 -14.83 -4.12 -1.60
N ASP A 32 -13.80 -4.30 -0.76
CA ASP A 32 -13.68 -3.59 0.51
C ASP A 32 -13.48 -2.09 0.27
N THR A 33 -14.60 -1.36 0.34
CA THR A 33 -14.66 0.08 0.07
C THR A 33 -13.87 0.88 1.11
N ARG A 34 -13.74 0.38 2.35
CA ARG A 34 -12.92 1.05 3.37
C ARG A 34 -11.45 0.93 3.03
N VAL A 35 -11.01 -0.26 2.62
CA VAL A 35 -9.63 -0.45 2.13
C VAL A 35 -9.36 0.46 0.94
N PHE A 36 -10.27 0.50 -0.05
CA PHE A 36 -10.12 1.41 -1.18
C PHE A 36 -10.01 2.88 -0.73
N SER A 37 -10.92 3.34 0.14
CA SER A 37 -10.94 4.73 0.61
C SER A 37 -9.67 5.11 1.38
N ASP A 38 -9.25 4.26 2.32
CA ASP A 38 -8.06 4.50 3.14
C ASP A 38 -6.80 4.54 2.28
N MET A 39 -6.64 3.57 1.36
CA MET A 39 -5.49 3.53 0.46
C MET A 39 -5.49 4.70 -0.51
N TYR A 40 -6.65 5.08 -1.05
CA TYR A 40 -6.79 6.23 -1.93
C TYR A 40 -6.36 7.53 -1.22
N ARG A 41 -6.86 7.77 0.00
CA ARG A 41 -6.47 8.93 0.83
C ARG A 41 -4.99 8.94 1.17
N ALA A 42 -4.40 7.76 1.37
CA ALA A 42 -2.97 7.60 1.63
C ALA A 42 -2.08 7.70 0.37
N ASN A 43 -2.65 7.96 -0.82
CA ASN A 43 -1.96 7.88 -2.10
C ASN A 43 -1.27 6.52 -2.34
N VAL A 44 -1.94 5.43 -1.96
CA VAL A 44 -1.47 4.06 -2.12
C VAL A 44 -2.32 3.29 -3.13
N ILE A 45 -1.65 2.56 -4.01
CA ILE A 45 -2.22 1.51 -4.85
C ILE A 45 -1.80 0.16 -4.30
N ILE A 46 -2.76 -0.74 -4.11
CA ILE A 46 -2.52 -2.15 -3.77
C ILE A 46 -2.75 -2.99 -5.03
N VAL A 47 -1.68 -3.60 -5.57
CA VAL A 47 -1.77 -4.49 -6.73
C VAL A 47 -1.73 -5.93 -6.23
N ARG A 48 -2.83 -6.64 -6.46
CA ARG A 48 -3.07 -8.02 -6.04
C ARG A 48 -2.83 -9.04 -7.16
N ALA A 49 -3.12 -8.63 -8.39
CA ALA A 49 -2.94 -9.36 -9.63
C ALA A 49 -2.87 -8.37 -10.80
N GLY A 50 -2.51 -8.85 -11.99
CA GLY A 50 -2.51 -8.06 -13.22
C GLY A 50 -1.14 -7.50 -13.61
N VAL A 51 -1.16 -6.51 -14.50
CA VAL A 51 0.03 -5.91 -15.10
C VAL A 51 0.27 -4.53 -14.50
N VAL A 52 1.51 -4.26 -14.11
CA VAL A 52 1.95 -2.95 -13.63
C VAL A 52 3.13 -2.48 -14.46
N VAL A 53 3.19 -1.17 -14.74
CA VAL A 53 4.36 -0.59 -15.39
C VAL A 53 5.52 -0.54 -14.41
N LEU A 54 6.63 -1.15 -14.80
CA LEU A 54 7.83 -1.23 -13.96
C LEU A 54 8.64 0.06 -14.02
N PRO A 55 9.38 0.41 -12.95
CA PRO A 55 10.47 1.37 -13.03
C PRO A 55 11.43 1.01 -14.15
N SER A 56 11.82 1.98 -14.99
CA SER A 56 12.85 1.69 -15.99
C SER A 56 14.21 1.59 -15.30
N PRO A 57 15.10 0.71 -15.79
CA PRO A 57 16.45 0.59 -15.25
C PRO A 57 17.32 1.81 -15.54
N THR A 58 16.94 2.66 -16.51
CA THR A 58 17.72 3.83 -16.91
C THR A 58 17.38 5.06 -16.07
N ALA A 59 18.39 5.90 -15.81
CA ALA A 59 18.29 7.07 -14.95
C ALA A 59 17.17 8.05 -15.35
N GLN A 60 16.86 8.14 -16.66
CA GLN A 60 15.82 9.03 -17.20
C GLN A 60 14.44 8.76 -16.58
N SER A 61 14.17 7.54 -16.13
CA SER A 61 12.87 7.16 -15.57
C SER A 61 12.75 7.33 -14.07
N TRP A 62 13.86 7.57 -13.36
CA TRP A 62 13.86 7.68 -11.90
C TRP A 62 13.04 8.88 -11.41
N ALA A 63 12.83 9.87 -12.27
CA ALA A 63 11.93 10.99 -12.02
C ALA A 63 10.44 10.58 -12.00
N LEU A 64 10.08 9.45 -12.63
CA LEU A 64 8.69 9.00 -12.76
C LEU A 64 8.38 7.82 -11.84
N ARG A 65 9.17 6.75 -11.92
CA ARG A 65 8.98 5.51 -11.16
C ARG A 65 10.32 4.95 -10.69
N ARG A 66 10.37 4.57 -9.43
CA ARG A 66 11.56 3.96 -8.81
C ARG A 66 11.17 2.79 -7.91
N TRP A 67 12.00 1.76 -7.89
CA TRP A 67 11.93 0.74 -6.86
C TRP A 67 12.33 1.33 -5.50
N ILE A 68 11.40 1.34 -4.56
CA ILE A 68 11.67 1.62 -3.15
C ILE A 68 12.20 0.36 -2.49
N GLU A 69 11.52 -0.77 -2.72
CA GLU A 69 12.06 -2.12 -2.48
C GLU A 69 11.90 -2.91 -3.79
N PRO A 70 13.00 -3.35 -4.43
CA PRO A 70 12.91 -4.13 -5.66
C PRO A 70 12.46 -5.57 -5.40
N PRO A 71 11.81 -6.24 -6.36
CA PRO A 71 11.52 -7.66 -6.26
C PRO A 71 12.82 -8.46 -6.26
N ARG A 72 12.99 -9.32 -5.25
CA ARG A 72 14.13 -10.25 -5.15
C ARG A 72 13.76 -11.68 -5.52
N ASN A 73 12.47 -12.00 -5.45
CA ASN A 73 11.87 -13.30 -5.74
C ASN A 73 10.34 -13.15 -5.89
N THR A 74 9.63 -14.27 -5.87
CA THR A 74 8.16 -14.33 -5.98
C THR A 74 7.42 -13.98 -4.69
N PHE A 75 8.12 -13.73 -3.57
CA PHE A 75 7.48 -13.34 -2.31
C PHE A 75 6.66 -12.07 -2.48
N ARG A 76 5.44 -12.09 -1.94
CA ARG A 76 4.56 -10.92 -1.81
C ARG A 76 4.03 -10.86 -0.39
N PRO A 77 4.09 -9.70 0.28
CA PRO A 77 3.55 -9.54 1.62
C PRO A 77 2.02 -9.68 1.59
N SER A 78 1.47 -10.00 2.76
CA SER A 78 0.02 -9.99 3.00
C SER A 78 -0.55 -8.60 2.72
N ALA A 79 -1.57 -8.50 1.87
CA ALA A 79 -2.32 -7.27 1.64
C ALA A 79 -2.90 -6.74 2.96
N LEU A 80 -3.45 -7.63 3.80
CA LEU A 80 -4.03 -7.25 5.09
C LEU A 80 -3.00 -6.55 5.98
N LEU A 81 -1.80 -7.11 6.07
CA LEU A 81 -0.72 -6.55 6.89
C LEU A 81 -0.24 -5.19 6.37
N VAL A 82 -0.15 -5.05 5.04
CA VAL A 82 0.23 -3.78 4.41
C VAL A 82 -0.83 -2.71 4.67
N VAL A 83 -2.12 -3.02 4.48
CA VAL A 83 -3.24 -2.13 4.75
C VAL A 83 -3.26 -1.69 6.21
N GLU A 84 -3.17 -2.63 7.15
CA GLU A 84 -3.14 -2.33 8.59
C GLU A 84 -1.95 -1.44 8.94
N THR A 85 -0.76 -1.77 8.45
CA THR A 85 0.44 -0.96 8.68
C THR A 85 0.26 0.47 8.16
N ILE A 86 -0.32 0.64 6.97
CA ILE A 86 -0.61 1.95 6.40
C ILE A 86 -1.60 2.71 7.28
N ARG A 87 -2.72 2.08 7.68
CA ARG A 87 -3.73 2.70 8.58
C ARG A 87 -3.13 3.17 9.90
N MET A 88 -2.22 2.39 10.48
CA MET A 88 -1.51 2.78 11.70
C MET A 88 -0.57 3.97 11.45
N CYS A 89 0.15 3.99 10.33
CA CYS A 89 1.07 5.06 9.98
C CYS A 89 0.36 6.37 9.60
N THR A 90 -0.82 6.30 8.98
CA THR A 90 -1.60 7.49 8.55
C THR A 90 -2.62 7.94 9.60
N GLY A 91 -2.85 7.14 10.63
CA GLY A 91 -3.90 7.38 11.62
C GLY A 91 -5.31 7.08 11.12
N SER A 92 -5.48 6.48 9.94
CA SER A 92 -6.79 6.10 9.38
C SER A 92 -7.54 5.08 10.25
N ASP A 93 -6.85 4.33 11.10
CA ASP A 93 -7.49 3.46 12.10
C ASP A 93 -8.28 4.26 13.16
N ARG A 94 -7.83 5.48 13.50
CA ARG A 94 -8.46 6.30 14.54
C ARG A 94 -9.82 6.85 14.13
N ASP A 95 -10.02 7.07 12.83
CA ASP A 95 -11.29 7.55 12.27
C ASP A 95 -12.42 6.53 12.56
N SER A 96 -12.09 5.24 12.52
CA SER A 96 -13.02 4.15 12.84
C SER A 96 -13.40 4.10 14.32
N ARG A 97 -12.46 4.41 15.22
CA ARG A 97 -12.68 4.35 16.67
C ARG A 97 -13.45 5.56 17.20
N THR A 98 -13.37 6.69 16.51
CA THR A 98 -14.03 7.95 16.91
C THR A 98 -15.52 7.95 16.57
N LEU A 99 -15.97 7.12 15.62
CA LEU A 99 -17.40 7.01 15.25
C LEU A 99 -18.27 6.25 16.27
N VAL A 100 -17.84 6.14 17.53
CA VAL A 100 -18.77 5.87 18.64
C VAL A 100 -19.57 7.16 18.88
N MET A 101 -20.60 7.38 18.06
CA MET A 101 -21.56 8.45 18.26
C MET A 101 -22.29 8.22 19.59
N PRO A 102 -22.43 9.24 20.46
CA PRO A 102 -23.19 9.09 21.69
C PRO A 102 -24.63 8.73 21.32
N ARG A 103 -25.18 7.69 21.95
CA ARG A 103 -26.60 7.39 21.86
C ARG A 103 -27.38 8.58 22.42
N VAL A 104 -28.04 9.32 21.52
CA VAL A 104 -29.05 10.31 21.91
C VAL A 104 -30.17 9.54 22.60
N ARG A 105 -30.42 9.87 23.87
CA ARG A 105 -31.57 9.37 24.64
C ARG A 105 -32.81 10.17 24.29
#